data_AF-A0A917LZP2-F1
#
_entry.id   AF-A0A917LZP2-F1
#
_cell.length_a   1.000
_cell.length_b   1.000
_cell.length_c   1.000
_cell.angle_alpha   90.00
_cell.angle_beta   90.00
_cell.angle_gamma   90.00
#
_symmetry.space_group_name_H-M   'P 1'
#
loop_
_entity.id
_entity.type
_entity.pdbx_description
1 polymer ?
#
loop_
_entity_poly.entity_id
_entity_poly.type
_entity_poly.pdbx_seq_one_letter_code
_entity_poly.pdbx_strand_id
1 'polypeptide(L)'
;MLGDINGDRVQDIVGFADDGVWASLGRTNNTLGTPSRLLNDFGRLAGGWQVQHHPRLLGDINGDGRDDIVGFADDGVHINTF
;
A
#
# COMPACT_ATOMS: atom_id res chain seq x y z
N MET A 1 -6.60 1.54 2.80
CA MET A 1 -5.99 2.88 2.94
C MET A 1 -6.20 3.63 1.63
N LEU A 2 -6.13 4.95 1.66
CA LEU A 2 -6.18 5.79 0.46
C LEU A 2 -4.84 6.48 0.28
N GLY A 3 -4.34 6.55 -0.95
CA GLY A 3 -3.09 7.20 -1.32
C GLY A 3 -2.91 7.23 -2.83
N ASP A 4 -2.09 8.14 -3.35
CA ASP A 4 -1.76 8.22 -4.78
C ASP A 4 -0.49 7.39 -5.05
N ILE A 5 -0.64 6.10 -5.35
CA ILE A 5 0.50 5.18 -5.45
C ILE A 5 1.08 5.11 -6.87
N ASN A 6 0.42 5.72 -7.85
CA ASN A 6 0.84 5.73 -9.25
C ASN A 6 1.29 7.11 -9.75
N GLY A 7 1.08 8.18 -8.97
CA GLY A 7 1.53 9.54 -9.23
C GLY A 7 0.62 10.33 -10.17
N ASP A 8 -0.63 9.90 -10.35
CA ASP A 8 -1.58 10.54 -11.25
C ASP A 8 -2.40 11.66 -10.60
N ARG A 9 -2.16 11.93 -9.30
CA ARG A 9 -2.86 12.89 -8.45
C ARG A 9 -4.32 12.55 -8.20
N VAL A 10 -4.69 11.28 -8.34
CA VAL A 10 -5.97 10.72 -7.93
C VAL A 10 -5.73 9.72 -6.79
N GLN A 11 -6.63 9.71 -5.81
CA GLN A 11 -6.52 8.72 -4.74
C GLN A 11 -6.85 7.31 -5.24
N ASP A 12 -5.95 6.37 -4.95
CA ASP A 12 -6.13 4.95 -5.13
C ASP A 12 -6.60 4.28 -3.82
N ILE A 13 -7.13 3.06 -3.95
CA ILE A 13 -7.42 2.21 -2.78
C ILE A 13 -6.33 1.15 -2.66
N VAL A 14 -5.69 1.10 -1.48
CA VAL A 14 -4.71 0.07 -1.13
C VAL A 14 -5.27 -0.82 -0.02
N GLY A 15 -5.27 -2.13 -0.26
CA GLY A 15 -5.70 -3.17 0.68
C GLY A 15 -4.55 -4.07 1.09
N PHE A 16 -4.42 -4.30 2.39
CA PHE A 16 -3.48 -5.27 2.95
C PHE A 16 -4.24 -6.57 3.25
N ALA A 17 -4.19 -7.51 2.30
CA ALA A 17 -4.83 -8.81 2.40
C ALA A 17 -3.92 -9.84 3.09
N ASP A 18 -4.45 -11.04 3.33
CA ASP A 18 -3.65 -12.14 3.90
C ASP A 18 -2.42 -12.47 3.01
N ASP A 19 -2.58 -12.44 1.69
CA ASP A 19 -1.55 -12.80 0.73
C ASP A 19 -0.71 -11.63 0.23
N GLY A 20 -0.97 -10.40 0.68
CA GLY A 20 -0.11 -9.25 0.42
C GLY A 20 -0.88 -7.98 0.08
N VAL A 21 -0.24 -7.07 -0.66
CA VAL A 21 -0.81 -5.77 -1.00
C VAL A 21 -1.53 -5.82 -2.32
N TRP A 22 -2.78 -5.40 -2.30
CA TRP A 22 -3.62 -5.20 -3.47
C TRP A 22 -3.97 -3.73 -3.62
N ALA A 23 -4.12 -3.27 -4.85
CA ALA A 23 -4.62 -1.93 -5.11
C ALA A 23 -5.64 -1.89 -6.24
N SER A 24 -6.50 -0.89 -6.16
CA SER A 24 -7.40 -0.50 -7.23
C SER A 24 -7.15 0.97 -7.53
N LEU A 25 -6.70 1.25 -8.76
CA LEU A 25 -6.30 2.60 -9.15
C LEU A 25 -7.51 3.50 -9.35
N GLY A 26 -7.45 4.70 -8.78
CA GLY A 26 -8.41 5.76 -8.96
C GLY A 26 -8.42 6.28 -10.40
N ARG A 27 -9.50 6.95 -10.75
CA ARG A 27 -9.62 7.68 -12.02
C ARG A 27 -10.32 9.00 -11.79
N THR A 28 -10.05 9.98 -12.65
CA THR A 28 -10.61 11.34 -12.58
C THR A 28 -12.14 11.41 -12.68
N ASN A 29 -12.80 10.32 -13.07
CA ASN A 29 -14.25 10.20 -13.15
C ASN A 29 -14.87 9.48 -11.92
N ASN A 30 -14.16 9.42 -10.78
CA ASN A 30 -14.60 8.76 -9.55
C ASN A 30 -14.90 7.26 -9.70
N THR A 31 -14.21 6.59 -10.63
CA THR A 31 -14.28 5.13 -10.79
C THR A 31 -12.96 4.48 -10.40
N LEU A 32 -13.02 3.16 -10.20
CA LEU A 32 -11.90 2.34 -9.76
C LEU A 32 -11.48 1.33 -10.83
N GLY A 33 -10.18 1.08 -10.95
CA GLY A 33 -9.64 0.03 -11.79
C GLY A 33 -9.91 -1.36 -11.24
N THR A 34 -9.75 -2.37 -12.09
CA THR A 34 -9.76 -3.76 -11.61
C THR A 34 -8.65 -3.93 -10.58
N PRO A 35 -8.95 -4.45 -9.37
CA PRO A 35 -7.92 -4.66 -8.37
C PRO A 35 -6.82 -5.59 -8.87
N SER A 36 -5.56 -5.25 -8.58
CA SER A 36 -4.40 -6.09 -8.87
C SER A 36 -3.51 -6.20 -7.64
N ARG A 37 -2.76 -7.31 -7.54
CA ARG A 37 -1.77 -7.50 -6.48
C ARG A 37 -0.49 -6.78 -6.86
N LEU A 38 0.00 -5.93 -5.96
CA LEU A 38 1.23 -5.17 -6.14
C LEU A 38 2.43 -5.86 -5.48
N LEU A 39 2.23 -6.42 -4.28
CA LEU A 39 3.31 -6.97 -3.48
C LEU A 39 2.92 -8.30 -2.85
N ASN A 40 3.93 -9.17 -2.71
CA ASN A 40 3.84 -10.44 -2.01
C ASN A 40 4.39 -10.31 -0.58
N ASP A 41 4.06 -9.20 0.09
CA ASP A 41 4.48 -8.85 1.44
C ASP A 41 3.41 -7.98 2.12
N PHE A 42 3.62 -7.52 3.36
CA PHE A 42 2.71 -6.72 4.17
C PHE A 42 1.38 -7.42 4.53
N GLY A 43 1.30 -8.73 4.27
CA GLY A 43 0.16 -9.60 4.56
C GLY A 43 0.45 -10.59 5.69
N ARG A 44 -0.61 -11.16 6.27
CA ARG A 44 -0.46 -12.14 7.37
C ARG A 44 0.23 -13.43 6.91
N LEU A 45 -0.17 -13.94 5.74
CA LEU A 45 0.43 -15.11 5.10
C LEU A 45 1.63 -14.73 4.20
N ALA A 46 1.84 -13.43 3.98
CA ALA A 46 2.92 -12.87 3.18
C ALA A 46 3.71 -11.88 4.04
N GLY A 47 4.58 -12.39 4.92
CA GLY A 47 5.44 -11.60 5.80
C GLY A 47 5.04 -11.57 7.28
N GLY A 48 3.90 -12.16 7.69
CA GLY A 48 3.52 -12.28 9.10
C GLY A 48 2.86 -11.04 9.70
N TRP A 49 2.41 -10.11 8.86
CA TRP A 49 1.85 -8.82 9.28
C TRP A 49 0.48 -8.97 9.96
N GLN A 50 0.26 -8.26 11.07
CA GLN A 50 -0.93 -8.38 11.91
C GLN A 50 -1.47 -7.00 12.27
N VAL A 51 -2.79 -6.82 12.15
CA VAL A 51 -3.42 -5.50 12.40
C VAL A 51 -3.16 -4.97 13.80
N GLN A 52 -3.10 -5.84 14.81
CA GLN A 52 -2.92 -5.44 16.21
C GLN A 52 -1.47 -5.09 16.59
N HIS A 53 -0.50 -5.49 15.77
CA HIS A 53 0.93 -5.40 16.11
C HIS A 53 1.74 -4.59 15.10
N HIS A 54 1.34 -4.62 13.83
CA HIS A 54 2.11 -4.10 12.72
C HIS A 54 1.34 -3.00 11.97
N PRO A 55 1.36 -1.75 12.48
CA PRO A 55 0.85 -0.60 11.76
C PRO A 55 1.44 -0.53 10.35
N ARG A 56 0.58 -0.17 9.40
CA ARG A 56 0.93 0.05 7.99
C ARG A 56 0.35 1.38 7.58
N LEU A 57 1.15 2.20 6.92
CA LEU A 57 0.85 3.56 6.50
C LEU A 57 1.15 3.74 5.01
N LEU A 58 0.58 4.81 4.45
CA LEU A 58 0.93 5.32 3.12
C LEU A 58 1.48 6.74 3.25
N GLY A 59 2.47 7.07 2.42
CA GLY A 59 2.96 8.43 2.23
C GLY A 59 4.20 8.49 1.35
N ASP A 60 4.36 9.57 0.60
CA ASP A 60 5.56 9.84 -0.22
C ASP A 60 6.79 10.07 0.67
N ILE A 61 7.64 9.05 0.81
CA ILE A 61 8.84 9.08 1.67
C ILE A 61 10.08 9.46 0.86
N ASN A 62 10.11 9.13 -0.43
CA ASN A 62 11.27 9.35 -1.29
C ASN A 62 11.21 10.67 -2.10
N GLY A 63 10.07 11.38 -2.09
CA GLY A 63 9.85 12.65 -2.77
C GLY A 63 9.60 12.53 -4.27
N ASP A 64 9.17 11.37 -4.76
CA ASP A 64 8.91 11.14 -6.19
C ASP A 64 7.48 11.49 -6.63
N GLY A 65 6.63 11.89 -5.67
CA GLY A 65 5.24 12.25 -5.91
C GLY A 65 4.27 11.07 -5.90
N ARG A 66 4.71 9.89 -5.42
CA ARG A 66 3.86 8.70 -5.20
C ARG A 66 3.90 8.32 -3.73
N ASP A 67 2.75 7.96 -3.19
CA ASP A 67 2.67 7.45 -1.83
C ASP A 67 3.30 6.06 -1.74
N ASP A 68 4.31 5.91 -0.88
CA ASP A 68 5.00 4.66 -0.59
C ASP A 68 4.30 3.90 0.55
N ILE A 69 4.66 2.63 0.76
CA ILE A 69 4.21 1.86 1.93
C ILE A 69 5.26 1.96 3.03
N VAL A 70 4.81 2.30 4.24
CA VAL A 70 5.61 2.22 5.47
C VAL A 70 4.97 1.21 6.42
N GLY A 71 5.72 0.18 6.79
CA GLY A 71 5.27 -0.84 7.74
C GLY A 71 6.16 -0.91 8.97
N PHE A 72 5.55 -1.02 10.14
CA PHE A 72 6.24 -1.18 11.42
C PHE A 72 6.18 -2.66 11.82
N ALA A 73 7.22 -3.42 11.50
CA ALA A 73 7.35 -4.84 11.79
C ALA A 73 8.06 -5.08 13.15
N ASP A 74 8.11 -6.33 13.58
CA ASP A 74 8.82 -6.74 14.81
C ASP A 74 10.32 -6.39 14.79
N ASP A 75 10.93 -6.41 13.61
CA ASP A 75 12.37 -6.19 13.41
C ASP A 75 12.73 -4.76 12.95
N GLY A 76 11.75 -3.87 12.81
CA GLY A 76 11.97 -2.47 12.48
C GLY A 76 10.95 -1.88 11.52
N VAL A 77 11.33 -0.77 10.89
CA VAL A 77 10.50 -0.08 9.90
C VAL A 77 10.92 -0.52 8.50
N HIS A 78 9.95 -1.02 7.73
CA HIS A 78 10.12 -1.45 6.34
C HIS A 78 9.45 -0.44 5.42
N ILE A 79 10.11 -0.13 4.31
CA ILE A 79 9.61 0.78 3.29
C ILE A 79 9.61 0.06 1.95
N ASN A 80 8.48 0.12 1.25
CA ASN A 80 8.42 -0.25 -0.16
C ASN A 80 8.03 0.99 -0.97
N THR A 81 8.96 1.45 -1.81
CA THR A 81 8.70 2.57 -2.72
C THR A 81 8.04 2.07 -4.01
N PHE A 82 7.10 2.84 -4.55
CA PHE A 82 6.47 2.51 -5.85
C PHE A 82 7.22 3.11 -7.03
#